data_AF-A0A8J8EQE7-F1
#
_entry.id   AF-A0A8J8EQE7-F1
#
_cell.length_a   1.000
_cell.length_b   1.000
_cell.length_c   1.000
_cell.angle_alpha   90.00
_cell.angle_beta   90.00
_cell.angle_gamma   90.00
#
_symmetry.space_group_name_H-M   'P 1'
#
loop_
_entity.id
_entity.type
_entity.pdbx_description
1 polymer ?
#
loop_
_entity_poly.entity_id
_entity_poly.type
_entity_poly.pdbx_seq_one_letter_code
_entity_poly.pdbx_strand_id
1 'polypeptide(L)'
;MRKNLLGYLLWAILMGTLFLAPGMVSLAVIPLTVLAIAMLIDPPSGVSVRRRISKREVRTGEEVEISVEVMVERGVGIVVVRDPLPKNVALTDGSNVGVFFKGLKPLKVSYSYRIKPILRGFYNLPKSEVTTRNPLGVRYLWGVYGEELRLRAVPKVLGNIPISETRRSVKISVPETSFSIRGPISTDFKEIRKYQTGDPMKLINWKATARTNQVLVNEFEREGKKAILFIVDASDLMKVGTESESPYEHAMSLVASMAYRFLKKDYHVGLYLLGARKFLPPATGPKQLHKIVKTMMDFERVHTGEENFCDAVERLKRILLQYTPLVIHVSNILENNKAGVKKGAVMLRNLHKGRIRPVIIDVSVYPILDPQTGVLLEMEKRAIVRELEGIGAYVVRWLPGEEDVSVILSKLLGEIR
;
A
#
# COMPACT_ATOMS: atom_id res chain seq x y z
N MET A 1 -43.07 5.26 25.59
CA MET A 1 -43.29 4.49 26.84
C MET A 1 -42.85 5.22 28.12
N ARG A 2 -41.60 5.70 28.27
CA ARG A 2 -41.11 6.33 29.54
C ARG A 2 -41.94 7.53 30.05
N LYS A 3 -42.44 8.42 29.17
CA LYS A 3 -43.25 9.58 29.57
C LYS A 3 -44.62 9.19 30.15
N ASN A 4 -45.15 8.03 29.79
CA ASN A 4 -46.49 7.62 30.20
C ASN A 4 -46.46 6.92 31.57
N LEU A 5 -45.39 6.18 31.88
CA LEU A 5 -45.24 5.44 33.14
C LEU A 5 -45.22 6.35 34.38
N LEU A 6 -44.49 7.47 34.30
CA LEU A 6 -44.45 8.45 35.39
C LEU A 6 -45.84 9.07 35.63
N GLY A 7 -46.56 9.34 34.54
CA GLY A 7 -47.95 9.83 34.59
C GLY A 7 -48.89 8.83 35.25
N TYR A 8 -48.80 7.54 34.90
CA TYR A 8 -49.62 6.49 35.53
C TYR A 8 -49.28 6.29 37.01
N LEU A 9 -48.01 6.40 37.42
CA LEU A 9 -47.62 6.32 38.84
C LEU A 9 -48.15 7.52 39.64
N LEU A 10 -48.10 8.74 39.09
CA LEU A 10 -48.67 9.92 39.72
C LEU A 10 -50.22 9.86 39.78
N TRP A 11 -50.87 9.34 38.75
CA TRP A 11 -52.32 9.09 38.74
C TRP A 11 -52.73 7.99 39.73
N ALA A 12 -51.94 6.94 39.89
CA ALA A 12 -52.19 5.88 40.87
C ALA A 12 -52.05 6.40 42.31
N ILE A 13 -51.11 7.31 42.58
CA ILE A 13 -51.02 8.01 43.87
C ILE A 13 -52.26 8.89 44.06
N LEU A 14 -52.62 9.72 43.07
CA LEU A 14 -53.79 10.60 43.14
C LEU A 14 -55.09 9.83 43.41
N MET A 15 -55.38 8.79 42.63
CA MET A 15 -56.56 7.94 42.81
C MET A 15 -56.50 7.14 44.10
N GLY A 16 -55.35 6.59 44.47
CA GLY A 16 -55.17 5.88 45.73
C GLY A 16 -55.44 6.76 46.95
N THR A 17 -55.03 8.03 46.90
CA THR A 17 -55.34 9.02 47.95
C THR A 17 -56.80 9.46 47.93
N LEU A 18 -57.41 9.62 46.76
CA LEU A 18 -58.80 10.03 46.59
C LEU A 18 -59.79 8.96 47.10
N PHE A 19 -59.49 7.69 46.84
CA PHE A 19 -60.32 6.54 47.24
C PHE A 19 -59.91 5.91 48.58
N LEU A 20 -58.99 6.53 49.34
CA LEU A 20 -58.49 6.02 50.63
C LEU A 20 -58.02 4.55 50.53
N ALA A 21 -57.39 4.19 49.42
CA ALA A 21 -56.92 2.84 49.13
C ALA A 21 -55.40 2.74 49.39
N PRO A 22 -54.95 2.41 50.62
CA PRO A 22 -53.53 2.43 50.98
C PRO A 22 -52.67 1.46 50.17
N GLY A 23 -53.27 0.38 49.66
CA GLY A 23 -52.58 -0.58 48.78
C GLY A 23 -52.14 0.03 47.45
N MET A 24 -52.97 0.90 46.83
CA MET A 24 -52.63 1.57 45.57
C MET A 24 -51.55 2.62 45.75
N VAL A 25 -51.61 3.38 46.85
CA VAL A 25 -50.58 4.37 47.20
C VAL A 25 -49.25 3.66 47.44
N SER A 26 -49.24 2.58 48.22
CA SER A 26 -48.02 1.81 48.51
C SER A 26 -47.38 1.22 47.25
N LEU A 27 -48.20 0.67 46.34
CA LEU A 27 -47.75 0.12 45.05
C LEU A 27 -47.08 1.18 44.16
N ALA A 28 -47.52 2.43 44.22
CA ALA A 28 -46.97 3.52 43.43
C ALA A 28 -45.76 4.21 44.10
N VAL A 29 -45.72 4.29 45.43
CA VAL A 29 -44.62 4.91 46.19
C VAL A 29 -43.32 4.12 46.09
N ILE A 30 -43.37 2.78 46.10
CA ILE A 30 -42.16 1.93 45.97
C ILE A 30 -41.38 2.21 44.67
N PRO A 31 -41.97 2.13 43.46
CA PRO A 31 -41.23 2.42 42.23
C PRO A 31 -40.82 3.90 42.11
N LEU A 32 -41.58 4.83 42.71
CA LEU A 32 -41.25 6.25 42.69
C LEU A 32 -40.06 6.58 43.61
N THR A 33 -39.97 5.93 44.77
CA THR A 33 -38.82 6.03 45.67
C THR A 33 -37.58 5.40 45.06
N VAL A 34 -37.69 4.22 44.43
CA VAL A 34 -36.60 3.61 43.66
C VAL A 34 -36.12 4.53 42.53
N LEU A 35 -37.03 5.16 41.80
CA LEU A 35 -36.69 6.10 40.73
C LEU A 35 -36.04 7.38 41.28
N ALA A 36 -36.52 7.91 42.41
CA ALA A 36 -35.93 9.07 43.07
C ALA A 36 -34.49 8.79 43.52
N ILE A 37 -34.27 7.64 44.17
CA ILE A 37 -32.93 7.15 44.54
C ILE A 37 -32.06 6.98 43.29
N ALA A 38 -32.61 6.43 42.21
CA ALA A 38 -31.90 6.27 40.95
C ALA A 38 -31.41 7.61 40.36
N MET A 39 -32.22 8.66 40.47
CA MET A 39 -31.85 9.99 39.96
C MET A 39 -30.75 10.65 40.79
N LEU A 40 -30.67 10.35 42.10
CA LEU A 40 -29.63 10.83 43.01
C LEU A 40 -28.27 10.16 42.76
N ILE A 41 -28.24 8.95 42.20
CA ILE A 41 -26.98 8.26 41.89
C ILE A 41 -26.44 8.76 40.55
N ASP A 42 -25.34 9.51 40.61
CA ASP A 42 -24.65 9.99 39.42
C ASP A 42 -23.98 8.84 38.65
N PRO A 43 -24.13 8.82 37.32
CA PRO A 43 -23.39 7.89 36.48
C PRO A 43 -21.88 8.14 36.59
N PRO A 44 -21.04 7.13 36.30
CA PRO A 44 -19.59 7.29 36.36
C PRO A 44 -19.08 8.47 35.52
N SER A 45 -18.19 9.27 36.09
CA SER A 45 -17.64 10.50 35.50
C SER A 45 -16.16 10.70 35.84
N GLY A 46 -15.51 11.70 35.23
CA GLY A 46 -14.04 11.82 35.30
C GLY A 46 -13.34 10.68 34.58
N VAL A 47 -13.83 10.35 33.37
CA VAL A 47 -13.27 9.29 32.54
C VAL A 47 -12.04 9.80 31.83
N SER A 48 -10.94 9.06 31.91
CA SER A 48 -9.78 9.21 31.02
C SER A 48 -9.48 7.88 30.32
N VAL A 49 -9.24 7.97 29.02
CA VAL A 49 -8.88 6.81 28.19
C VAL A 49 -7.54 7.10 27.53
N ARG A 50 -6.57 6.21 27.73
CA ARG A 50 -5.29 6.24 27.03
C ARG A 50 -5.16 5.00 26.17
N ARG A 51 -4.76 5.20 24.93
CA ARG A 51 -4.60 4.12 23.96
C ARG A 51 -3.17 4.10 23.48
N ARG A 52 -2.59 2.92 23.33
CA ARG A 52 -1.25 2.71 22.80
C ARG A 52 -1.32 1.72 21.67
N ILE A 53 -0.60 1.99 20.60
CA ILE A 53 -0.46 1.09 19.46
C ILE A 53 0.95 0.52 19.45
N SER A 54 1.10 -0.80 19.28
CA SER A 54 2.41 -1.44 19.33
C SER A 54 3.33 -1.01 18.18
N LYS A 55 2.76 -0.77 16.99
CA LYS A 55 3.47 -0.33 15.79
C LYS A 55 2.65 0.71 15.03
N ARG A 56 3.31 1.75 14.52
CA ARG A 56 2.67 2.78 13.66
C ARG A 56 2.75 2.44 12.17
N GLU A 57 3.62 1.51 11.78
CA GLU A 57 3.75 1.00 10.42
C GLU A 57 3.82 -0.52 10.45
N VAL A 58 2.99 -1.18 9.65
CA VAL A 58 2.94 -2.64 9.50
C VAL A 58 2.74 -3.04 8.05
N ARG A 59 3.06 -4.29 7.71
CA ARG A 59 2.72 -4.80 6.38
C ARG A 59 1.25 -5.19 6.34
N THR A 60 0.63 -5.08 5.18
CA THR A 60 -0.74 -5.56 4.95
C THR A 60 -0.84 -7.02 5.37
N GLY A 61 -1.84 -7.32 6.20
CA GLY A 61 -2.05 -8.64 6.78
C GLY A 61 -1.22 -8.99 8.03
N GLU A 62 -0.30 -8.14 8.49
CA GLU A 62 0.33 -8.29 9.80
C GLU A 62 -0.60 -7.77 10.92
N GLU A 63 -0.60 -8.44 12.07
CA GLU A 63 -1.40 -8.01 13.22
C GLU A 63 -0.72 -6.88 14.02
N VAL A 64 -1.55 -6.00 14.58
CA VAL A 64 -1.15 -4.92 15.47
C VAL A 64 -1.96 -5.00 16.75
N GLU A 65 -1.27 -4.88 17.88
CA GLU A 65 -1.90 -4.82 19.18
C GLU A 65 -2.20 -3.38 19.58
N ILE A 66 -3.42 -3.15 20.08
CA ILE A 66 -3.85 -1.90 20.70
C ILE A 66 -4.12 -2.18 22.17
N SER A 67 -3.44 -1.44 23.04
CA SER A 67 -3.66 -1.48 24.48
C SER A 67 -4.47 -0.26 24.91
N VAL A 68 -5.55 -0.49 25.65
CA VAL A 68 -6.46 0.55 26.16
C VAL A 68 -6.41 0.55 27.68
N GLU A 69 -6.06 1.70 28.25
CA GLU A 69 -6.13 1.99 29.68
C GLU A 69 -7.31 2.93 29.94
N VAL A 70 -8.21 2.53 30.84
CA VAL A 70 -9.37 3.31 31.23
C VAL A 70 -9.29 3.61 32.72
N MET A 71 -9.44 4.89 33.07
CA MET A 71 -9.54 5.34 34.46
C MET A 71 -10.82 6.13 34.65
N VAL A 72 -11.55 5.82 35.72
CA VAL A 72 -12.79 6.49 36.08
C VAL A 72 -12.76 6.84 37.56
N GLU A 73 -12.82 8.13 37.86
CA GLU A 73 -12.61 8.64 39.22
C GLU A 73 -13.90 8.63 40.05
N ARG A 74 -14.99 9.14 39.48
CA ARG A 74 -16.22 9.51 40.21
C ARG A 74 -17.43 8.70 39.74
N GLY A 75 -18.48 8.70 40.56
CA GLY A 75 -19.75 8.00 40.30
C GLY A 75 -19.67 6.48 40.44
N VAL A 76 -20.83 5.84 40.25
CA VAL A 76 -21.02 4.38 40.38
C VAL A 76 -21.89 3.90 39.24
N GLY A 77 -21.57 2.74 38.66
CA GLY A 77 -22.39 2.11 37.62
C GLY A 77 -21.57 1.51 36.47
N ILE A 78 -22.23 1.29 35.33
CA ILE A 78 -21.67 0.61 34.17
C ILE A 78 -20.89 1.62 33.31
N VAL A 79 -19.72 1.21 32.86
CA VAL A 79 -18.86 1.94 31.92
C VAL A 79 -18.68 1.05 30.69
N VAL A 80 -19.12 1.54 29.54
CA VAL A 80 -18.96 0.87 28.24
C VAL A 80 -18.00 1.70 27.40
N VAL A 81 -16.87 1.12 27.04
CA VAL A 81 -15.86 1.72 26.15
C VAL A 81 -15.92 1.01 24.81
N ARG A 82 -16.03 1.76 23.73
CA ARG A 82 -16.07 1.26 22.36
C ARG A 82 -14.99 1.94 21.54
N ASP A 83 -14.12 1.13 20.97
CA ASP A 83 -13.12 1.61 20.02
C ASP A 83 -13.63 1.35 18.59
N PRO A 84 -14.16 2.37 17.90
CA PRO A 84 -14.61 2.20 16.51
C PRO A 84 -13.43 1.83 15.62
N LEU A 85 -13.63 0.86 14.72
CA LEU A 85 -12.63 0.41 13.74
C LEU A 85 -13.06 0.78 12.31
N PRO A 86 -12.14 1.23 11.45
CA PRO A 86 -12.42 1.44 10.03
C PRO A 86 -12.83 0.13 9.32
N LYS A 87 -13.61 0.23 8.24
CA LYS A 87 -14.18 -0.93 7.51
C LYS A 87 -13.13 -1.95 7.03
N ASN A 88 -11.95 -1.49 6.62
CA ASN A 88 -10.90 -2.35 6.04
C ASN A 88 -9.89 -2.85 7.10
N VAL A 89 -10.31 -2.87 8.37
CA VAL A 89 -9.52 -3.37 9.50
C VAL A 89 -10.30 -4.48 10.18
N ALA A 90 -9.77 -5.69 10.16
CA ALA A 90 -10.34 -6.83 10.86
C ALA A 90 -9.88 -6.84 12.33
N LEU A 91 -10.80 -7.12 13.25
CA LEU A 91 -10.47 -7.52 14.63
C LEU A 91 -10.12 -9.01 14.60
N THR A 92 -8.90 -9.38 14.98
CA THR A 92 -8.44 -10.78 14.92
C THR A 92 -8.44 -11.45 16.28
N ASP A 93 -8.22 -10.69 17.35
CA ASP A 93 -8.18 -11.22 18.71
C ASP A 93 -8.60 -10.18 19.75
N GLY A 94 -9.16 -10.65 20.87
CA GLY A 94 -9.72 -9.81 21.92
C GLY A 94 -11.03 -9.10 21.52
N SER A 95 -11.36 -8.03 22.26
CA SER A 95 -12.56 -7.24 22.04
C SER A 95 -12.20 -5.75 21.99
N ASN A 96 -12.65 -5.06 20.94
CA ASN A 96 -12.57 -3.60 20.85
C ASN A 96 -13.66 -2.89 21.69
N VAL A 97 -14.47 -3.67 22.43
CA VAL A 97 -15.47 -3.18 23.38
C VAL A 97 -15.14 -3.69 24.78
N GLY A 98 -14.99 -2.77 25.72
CA GLY A 98 -14.82 -3.06 27.15
C GLY A 98 -16.08 -2.69 27.92
N VAL A 99 -16.57 -3.59 28.77
CA VAL A 99 -17.70 -3.31 29.68
C VAL A 99 -17.24 -3.56 31.11
N PHE A 100 -17.36 -2.55 31.96
CA PHE A 100 -16.86 -2.58 33.33
C PHE A 100 -17.90 -2.03 34.29
N PHE A 101 -17.86 -2.47 35.54
CA PHE A 101 -18.64 -1.88 36.62
C PHE A 101 -17.74 -1.07 37.55
N LYS A 102 -18.01 0.23 37.65
CA LYS A 102 -17.38 1.15 38.58
C LYS A 102 -18.11 1.10 39.92
N GLY A 103 -17.44 0.56 40.95
CA GLY A 103 -17.90 0.64 42.34
C GLY A 103 -17.54 1.97 43.01
N LEU A 104 -17.47 1.99 44.35
CA LEU A 104 -17.17 3.21 45.12
C LEU A 104 -15.73 3.71 44.91
N LYS A 105 -14.75 2.81 44.82
CA LYS A 105 -13.33 3.15 44.58
C LYS A 105 -13.07 3.50 43.10
N PRO A 106 -12.07 4.35 42.80
CA PRO A 106 -11.64 4.62 41.41
C PRO A 106 -11.43 3.32 40.62
N LEU A 107 -11.94 3.28 39.38
CA LEU A 107 -11.74 2.14 38.48
C LEU A 107 -10.51 2.42 37.63
N LYS A 108 -9.58 1.46 37.61
CA LYS A 108 -8.44 1.46 36.69
C LYS A 108 -8.37 0.08 36.05
N VAL A 109 -8.63 0.01 34.75
CA VAL A 109 -8.64 -1.24 33.98
C VAL A 109 -7.84 -1.06 32.71
N SER A 110 -7.18 -2.14 32.29
CA SER A 110 -6.46 -2.20 31.03
C SER A 110 -6.84 -3.48 30.30
N TYR A 111 -7.04 -3.36 29.00
CA TYR A 111 -7.26 -4.50 28.11
C TYR A 111 -6.56 -4.24 26.78
N SER A 112 -6.30 -5.29 26.02
CA SER A 112 -5.77 -5.18 24.67
C SER A 112 -6.58 -6.00 23.68
N TYR A 113 -6.48 -5.61 22.41
CA TYR A 113 -7.09 -6.30 21.30
C TYR A 113 -6.17 -6.19 20.07
N ARG A 114 -6.26 -7.16 19.16
CA ARG A 114 -5.44 -7.20 17.95
C ARG A 114 -6.28 -6.91 16.72
N ILE A 115 -5.73 -6.06 15.86
CA ILE A 115 -6.31 -5.70 14.58
C ILE A 115 -5.39 -6.06 13.42
N LYS A 116 -5.97 -6.30 12.26
CA LYS A 116 -5.26 -6.62 11.02
C LYS A 116 -5.81 -5.76 9.88
N PRO A 117 -5.01 -4.84 9.30
CA PRO A 117 -5.42 -4.11 8.11
C PRO A 117 -5.49 -5.07 6.92
N ILE A 118 -6.65 -5.11 6.27
CA ILE A 118 -6.92 -5.97 5.11
C ILE A 118 -6.30 -5.37 3.85
N LEU A 119 -6.39 -4.04 3.71
CA LEU A 119 -5.79 -3.29 2.61
C LEU A 119 -4.57 -2.51 3.08
N ARG A 120 -3.67 -2.18 2.14
CA ARG A 120 -2.64 -1.17 2.39
C ARG A 120 -3.28 0.22 2.49
N GLY A 121 -2.61 1.16 3.14
CA GLY A 121 -3.07 2.55 3.21
C GLY A 121 -2.81 3.21 4.57
N PHE A 122 -3.44 4.38 4.75
CA PHE A 122 -3.41 5.12 6.00
C PHE A 122 -4.73 4.93 6.73
N TYR A 123 -4.65 4.43 7.96
CA TYR A 123 -5.77 4.16 8.83
C TYR A 123 -5.76 5.13 10.00
N ASN A 124 -6.85 5.86 10.13
CA ASN A 124 -7.13 6.69 11.29
C ASN A 124 -8.10 5.92 12.20
N LEU A 125 -7.61 5.54 13.38
CA LEU A 125 -8.41 4.92 14.43
C LEU A 125 -9.01 6.03 15.28
N PRO A 126 -10.33 6.25 15.21
CA PRO A 126 -10.98 7.33 15.94
C PRO A 126 -10.80 7.16 17.45
N LYS A 127 -11.01 8.25 18.18
CA LYS A 127 -11.06 8.26 19.64
C LYS A 127 -12.11 7.27 20.17
N SER A 128 -11.93 6.80 21.41
CA SER A 128 -12.84 5.86 22.06
C SER A 128 -14.16 6.52 22.42
N GLU A 129 -15.28 5.88 22.09
CA GLU A 129 -16.59 6.28 22.57
C GLU A 129 -16.84 5.64 23.93
N VAL A 130 -17.14 6.46 24.95
CA VAL A 130 -17.47 5.97 26.28
C VAL A 130 -18.91 6.33 26.63
N THR A 131 -19.69 5.32 26.98
CA THR A 131 -21.02 5.48 27.55
C THR A 131 -21.00 5.01 29.00
N THR A 132 -21.36 5.89 29.93
CA THR A 132 -21.52 5.52 31.34
C THR A 132 -22.98 5.56 31.73
N ARG A 133 -23.39 4.65 32.60
CA ARG A 133 -24.77 4.54 33.11
C ARG A 133 -24.74 4.30 34.59
N ASN A 134 -25.64 4.91 35.33
CA ASN A 134 -25.83 4.55 36.73
C ASN A 134 -26.39 3.11 36.85
N PRO A 135 -26.35 2.46 38.03
CA PRO A 135 -26.71 1.05 38.17
C PRO A 135 -28.15 0.72 37.73
N LEU A 136 -29.05 1.69 37.85
CA LEU A 136 -30.46 1.57 37.48
C LEU A 136 -30.75 2.00 36.02
N GLY A 137 -29.73 2.44 35.26
CA GLY A 137 -29.86 2.81 33.85
C GLY A 137 -30.79 4.00 33.55
N VAL A 138 -31.07 4.82 34.57
CA VAL A 138 -31.96 5.98 34.47
C VAL A 138 -31.21 7.18 33.89
N ARG A 139 -29.94 7.36 34.30
CA ARG A 139 -29.06 8.43 33.82
C ARG A 139 -27.88 7.83 33.07
N TYR A 140 -27.49 8.48 31.98
CA TYR A 140 -26.33 8.11 31.20
C TYR A 140 -25.53 9.35 30.78
N LEU A 141 -24.23 9.15 30.59
CA LEU A 141 -23.34 10.11 29.95
C LEU A 141 -22.71 9.45 28.73
N TRP A 142 -22.46 10.25 27.70
CA TRP A 142 -21.74 9.83 26.52
C TRP A 142 -20.67 10.87 26.21
N GLY A 143 -19.50 10.39 25.79
CA GLY A 143 -18.41 11.27 25.36
C GLY A 143 -17.35 10.50 24.57
N VAL A 144 -16.48 11.26 23.92
CA VAL A 144 -15.39 10.75 23.10
C VAL A 144 -14.07 11.09 23.77
N TYR A 145 -13.24 10.08 24.04
CA TYR A 145 -12.05 10.19 24.89
C TYR A 145 -10.80 9.62 24.22
N GLY A 146 -9.65 10.09 24.68
CA GLY A 146 -8.34 9.65 24.21
C GLY A 146 -7.88 10.33 22.91
N GLU A 147 -6.82 9.77 22.34
CA GLU A 147 -6.18 10.27 21.12
C GLU A 147 -6.61 9.45 19.89
N GLU A 148 -6.59 10.12 18.74
CA GLU A 148 -6.71 9.47 17.45
C GLU A 148 -5.39 8.78 17.12
N LEU A 149 -5.43 7.48 16.84
CA LEU A 149 -4.23 6.72 16.49
C LEU A 149 -4.11 6.62 14.97
N ARG A 150 -2.89 6.74 14.46
CA ARG A 150 -2.60 6.59 13.03
C ARG A 150 -1.79 5.32 12.80
N LEU A 151 -2.25 4.48 11.90
CA LEU A 151 -1.60 3.25 11.47
C LEU A 151 -1.38 3.31 9.96
N ARG A 152 -0.16 3.00 9.52
CA ARG A 152 0.17 2.87 8.11
C ARG A 152 0.36 1.39 7.75
N ALA A 153 -0.43 0.89 6.82
CA ALA A 153 -0.26 -0.44 6.25
C ALA A 153 0.47 -0.32 4.91
N VAL A 154 1.66 -0.91 4.80
CA VAL A 154 2.46 -0.95 3.56
C VAL A 154 2.32 -2.31 2.87
N PRO A 155 2.45 -2.40 1.54
CA PRO A 155 2.39 -3.69 0.85
C PRO A 155 3.45 -4.67 1.37
N LYS A 156 3.16 -5.97 1.22
CA LYS A 156 4.10 -7.03 1.60
C LYS A 156 5.28 -7.05 0.63
N VAL A 157 6.48 -6.81 1.14
CA VAL A 157 7.73 -6.86 0.37
C VAL A 157 8.43 -8.20 0.65
N LEU A 158 8.53 -9.05 -0.35
CA LEU A 158 9.19 -10.35 -0.26
C LEU A 158 10.70 -10.21 -0.50
N GLY A 159 11.45 -9.92 0.57
CA GLY A 159 12.88 -9.61 0.48
C GLY A 159 13.84 -10.81 0.48
N ASN A 160 13.50 -11.90 1.18
CA ASN A 160 14.43 -13.00 1.50
C ASN A 160 13.99 -14.35 0.91
N ILE A 161 13.48 -14.36 -0.32
CA ILE A 161 13.26 -15.64 -1.02
C ILE A 161 14.62 -16.13 -1.55
N PRO A 162 15.12 -17.31 -1.10
CA PRO A 162 16.30 -17.90 -1.68
C PRO A 162 16.01 -18.19 -3.16
N ILE A 163 16.68 -17.46 -4.05
CA ILE A 163 16.68 -17.84 -5.45
C ILE A 163 17.73 -18.94 -5.53
N SER A 164 17.29 -20.16 -5.81
CA SER A 164 18.21 -21.17 -6.31
C SER A 164 18.78 -20.62 -7.61
N GLU A 165 20.04 -20.21 -7.60
CA GLU A 165 20.81 -19.82 -8.79
C GLU A 165 21.09 -21.06 -9.65
N THR A 166 20.03 -21.79 -9.99
CA THR A 166 20.11 -22.94 -10.87
C THR A 166 20.56 -22.39 -12.21
N ARG A 167 21.80 -22.71 -12.59
CA ARG A 167 22.47 -22.35 -13.85
C ARG A 167 21.65 -22.84 -15.05
N ARG A 168 20.57 -22.15 -15.41
CA ARG A 168 19.90 -22.29 -16.69
C ARG A 168 20.19 -21.03 -17.50
N SER A 169 20.66 -21.25 -18.72
CA SER A 169 21.01 -20.25 -19.73
C SER A 169 19.94 -19.16 -19.86
N VAL A 170 20.36 -17.89 -19.78
CA VAL A 170 19.53 -16.70 -19.54
C VAL A 170 18.98 -16.07 -20.84
N LYS A 171 17.73 -15.58 -20.83
CA LYS A 171 17.08 -14.86 -21.96
C LYS A 171 17.00 -13.32 -21.82
N ILE A 172 17.21 -12.74 -20.61
CA ILE A 172 17.13 -11.29 -20.36
C ILE A 172 18.46 -10.77 -19.76
N SER A 173 19.22 -10.01 -20.54
CA SER A 173 20.38 -9.30 -20.00
C SER A 173 19.96 -7.95 -19.43
N VAL A 174 20.27 -7.68 -18.15
CA VAL A 174 20.35 -6.29 -17.69
C VAL A 174 21.52 -5.68 -18.45
N PRO A 175 21.38 -4.49 -19.06
CA PRO A 175 22.51 -3.84 -19.73
C PRO A 175 23.73 -3.83 -18.81
N GLU A 176 24.81 -4.52 -19.20
CA GLU A 176 26.02 -4.69 -18.37
C GLU A 176 26.65 -3.35 -18.02
N THR A 177 26.53 -2.37 -18.92
CA THR A 177 26.82 -0.96 -18.71
C THR A 177 25.55 -0.15 -18.98
N SER A 178 24.97 0.42 -17.92
CA SER A 178 24.13 1.61 -18.10
C SER A 178 25.08 2.70 -18.57
N PHE A 179 24.93 3.22 -19.80
CA PHE A 179 25.72 4.36 -20.25
C PHE A 179 25.19 5.63 -19.58
N SER A 180 25.27 5.70 -18.24
CA SER A 180 24.95 6.92 -17.53
C SER A 180 25.95 7.97 -17.97
N ILE A 181 25.46 8.97 -18.72
CA ILE A 181 26.24 10.13 -19.18
C ILE A 181 26.80 10.94 -17.98
N ARG A 182 26.43 10.61 -16.73
CA ARG A 182 26.87 11.29 -15.50
C ARG A 182 27.57 10.37 -14.49
N GLY A 183 27.94 9.14 -14.85
CA GLY A 183 28.77 8.29 -14.00
C GLY A 183 30.18 8.87 -13.82
N PRO A 184 30.88 8.54 -12.72
CA PRO A 184 32.31 8.80 -12.62
C PRO A 184 33.02 8.16 -13.83
N ILE A 185 34.01 8.89 -14.36
CA ILE A 185 34.84 8.42 -15.47
C ILE A 185 35.62 7.21 -14.93
N SER A 186 35.41 6.02 -15.52
CA SER A 186 36.20 4.84 -15.15
C SER A 186 37.64 4.99 -15.65
N THR A 187 38.51 4.09 -15.23
CA THR A 187 39.87 4.00 -15.77
C THR A 187 39.94 3.23 -17.09
N ASP A 188 38.84 2.61 -17.52
CA ASP A 188 38.83 1.73 -18.69
C ASP A 188 38.70 2.55 -19.97
N PHE A 189 39.62 2.32 -20.90
CA PHE A 189 39.67 3.04 -22.17
C PHE A 189 38.54 2.58 -23.09
N LYS A 190 37.72 3.52 -23.58
CA LYS A 190 36.62 3.23 -24.52
C LYS A 190 37.05 3.47 -25.97
N GLU A 191 37.36 4.72 -26.31
CA GLU A 191 37.74 5.10 -27.67
C GLU A 191 38.55 6.41 -27.69
N ILE A 192 39.19 6.71 -28.83
CA ILE A 192 39.80 8.01 -29.07
C ILE A 192 38.87 8.80 -29.98
N ARG A 193 38.44 9.98 -29.52
CA ARG A 193 37.61 10.90 -30.32
C ARG A 193 38.28 12.25 -30.52
N LYS A 194 37.74 13.03 -31.45
CA LYS A 194 38.15 14.43 -31.64
C LYS A 194 37.84 15.26 -30.39
N TYR A 195 38.77 16.15 -30.05
CA TYR A 195 38.60 17.14 -29.00
C TYR A 195 37.38 18.01 -29.29
N GLN A 196 36.55 18.22 -28.26
CA GLN A 196 35.49 19.22 -28.27
C GLN A 196 35.80 20.29 -27.23
N THR A 197 35.41 21.52 -27.53
CA THR A 197 35.61 22.64 -26.62
C THR A 197 35.00 22.35 -25.26
N GLY A 198 35.82 22.39 -24.21
CA GLY A 198 35.42 22.06 -22.83
C GLY A 198 35.94 20.71 -22.33
N ASP A 199 36.57 19.90 -23.19
CA ASP A 199 37.23 18.66 -22.76
C ASP A 199 38.43 18.96 -21.83
N PRO A 200 38.58 18.23 -20.72
CA PRO A 200 39.74 18.39 -19.85
C PRO A 200 41.05 18.08 -20.58
N MET A 201 42.04 18.98 -20.50
CA MET A 201 43.36 18.80 -21.13
C MET A 201 44.07 17.51 -20.69
N LYS A 202 43.82 17.04 -19.46
CA LYS A 202 44.37 15.78 -18.92
C LYS A 202 43.95 14.53 -19.71
N LEU A 203 42.88 14.61 -20.50
CA LEU A 203 42.37 13.51 -21.30
C LEU A 203 42.92 13.55 -22.74
N ILE A 204 43.69 14.57 -23.13
CA ILE A 204 44.28 14.66 -24.48
C ILE A 204 45.28 13.52 -24.68
N ASN A 205 45.08 12.74 -25.73
CA ASN A 205 46.03 11.72 -26.15
C ASN A 205 47.10 12.36 -27.03
N TRP A 206 48.18 12.83 -26.40
CA TRP A 206 49.30 13.49 -27.09
C TRP A 206 49.96 12.59 -28.14
N LYS A 207 50.04 11.27 -27.89
CA LYS A 207 50.64 10.31 -28.81
C LYS A 207 49.82 10.13 -30.09
N ALA A 208 48.50 10.07 -29.97
CA ALA A 208 47.60 9.99 -31.11
C ALA A 208 47.55 11.34 -31.86
N THR A 209 47.48 12.44 -31.12
CA THR A 209 47.48 13.82 -31.65
C THR A 209 48.72 14.11 -32.48
N ALA A 210 49.91 13.70 -32.02
CA ALA A 210 51.16 13.89 -32.75
C ALA A 210 51.23 13.11 -34.08
N ARG A 211 50.48 12.02 -34.23
CA ARG A 211 50.45 11.20 -35.46
C ARG A 211 49.41 11.67 -36.47
N THR A 212 48.29 12.22 -36.00
CA THR A 212 47.15 12.59 -36.85
C THR A 212 47.07 14.09 -37.12
N ASN A 213 47.90 14.90 -36.43
CA ASN A 213 47.87 16.36 -36.45
C ASN A 213 46.47 16.95 -36.12
N GLN A 214 45.65 16.18 -35.41
CA GLN A 214 44.33 16.58 -34.92
C GLN A 214 44.28 16.33 -33.42
N VAL A 215 43.76 17.27 -32.63
CA VAL A 215 43.68 17.10 -31.17
C VAL A 215 42.68 16.00 -30.85
N LEU A 216 43.17 14.92 -30.27
CA LEU A 216 42.43 13.72 -29.94
C LEU A 216 42.39 13.53 -28.42
N VAL A 217 41.25 13.07 -27.91
CA VAL A 217 40.98 12.89 -26.48
C VAL A 217 40.64 11.43 -26.22
N ASN A 218 41.25 10.86 -25.18
CA ASN A 218 40.88 9.55 -24.65
C ASN A 218 39.50 9.66 -24.00
N GLU A 219 38.51 8.97 -24.57
CA GLU A 219 37.23 8.74 -23.94
C GLU A 219 37.34 7.44 -23.13
N PHE A 220 37.07 7.54 -21.84
CA PHE A 220 37.03 6.40 -20.95
C PHE A 220 35.58 5.94 -20.78
N GLU A 221 35.40 4.65 -20.55
CA GLU A 221 34.09 4.08 -20.25
C GLU A 221 33.57 4.71 -18.95
N ARG A 222 32.26 4.93 -18.83
CA ARG A 222 31.67 5.35 -17.57
C ARG A 222 31.13 4.11 -16.88
N GLU A 223 31.57 3.86 -15.65
CA GLU A 223 30.93 2.88 -14.78
C GLU A 223 29.54 3.42 -14.39
N GLY A 224 28.54 3.12 -15.21
CA GLY A 224 27.15 3.36 -14.84
C GLY A 224 26.60 2.15 -14.12
N LYS A 225 26.18 2.36 -12.87
CA LYS A 225 25.39 1.38 -12.13
C LYS A 225 24.17 0.96 -12.95
N LYS A 226 23.91 -0.35 -13.03
CA LYS A 226 22.74 -0.92 -13.71
C LYS A 226 21.48 -0.17 -13.29
N ALA A 227 20.69 0.27 -14.26
CA ALA A 227 19.48 1.04 -14.03
C ALA A 227 18.24 0.23 -14.43
N ILE A 228 17.21 0.29 -13.59
CA ILE A 228 15.92 -0.35 -13.77
C ILE A 228 14.86 0.74 -13.75
N LEU A 229 13.92 0.71 -14.68
CA LEU A 229 12.77 1.60 -14.69
C LEU A 229 11.50 0.76 -14.74
N PHE A 230 10.75 0.79 -13.64
CA PHE A 230 9.40 0.24 -13.61
C PHE A 230 8.44 1.22 -14.25
N ILE A 231 7.67 0.77 -15.23
CA ILE A 231 6.53 1.51 -15.80
C ILE A 231 5.28 0.73 -15.41
N VAL A 232 4.61 1.16 -14.34
CA VAL A 232 3.47 0.46 -13.76
C VAL A 232 2.19 1.15 -14.19
N ASP A 233 1.26 0.37 -14.73
CA ASP A 233 -0.08 0.82 -15.06
C ASP A 233 -0.88 1.07 -13.77
N ALA A 234 -1.43 2.27 -13.64
CA ALA A 234 -2.34 2.66 -12.55
C ALA A 234 -3.73 3.06 -13.08
N SER A 235 -4.07 2.65 -14.31
CA SER A 235 -5.38 2.86 -14.93
C SER A 235 -6.46 1.95 -14.35
N ASP A 236 -7.71 2.17 -14.75
CA ASP A 236 -8.86 1.38 -14.29
C ASP A 236 -8.80 -0.09 -14.71
N LEU A 237 -8.02 -0.45 -15.73
CA LEU A 237 -7.78 -1.85 -16.13
C LEU A 237 -7.10 -2.67 -15.03
N MET A 238 -6.42 -1.99 -14.11
CA MET A 238 -5.73 -2.61 -12.97
C MET A 238 -6.61 -2.72 -11.71
N LYS A 239 -7.87 -2.27 -11.77
CA LYS A 239 -8.81 -2.21 -10.63
C LYS A 239 -9.93 -3.27 -10.68
N VAL A 240 -9.78 -4.29 -11.52
CA VAL A 240 -10.78 -5.37 -11.65
C VAL A 240 -10.73 -6.29 -10.43
N GLY A 241 -11.90 -6.67 -9.90
CA GLY A 241 -12.02 -7.57 -8.75
C GLY A 241 -12.25 -6.84 -7.42
N THR A 242 -11.88 -7.49 -6.31
CA THR A 242 -11.91 -6.87 -4.98
C THR A 242 -10.72 -5.91 -4.82
N GLU A 243 -10.84 -4.87 -3.98
CA GLU A 243 -9.73 -3.92 -3.76
C GLU A 243 -8.44 -4.66 -3.31
N SER A 244 -8.56 -5.72 -2.50
CA SER A 244 -7.44 -6.53 -1.98
C SER A 244 -6.77 -7.45 -2.99
N GLU A 245 -7.47 -7.84 -4.05
CA GLU A 245 -7.02 -8.84 -5.04
C GLU A 245 -6.95 -8.25 -6.45
N SER A 246 -6.97 -6.92 -6.56
CA SER A 246 -6.85 -6.24 -7.83
C SER A 246 -5.47 -6.47 -8.46
N PRO A 247 -5.34 -6.47 -9.81
CA PRO A 247 -4.05 -6.54 -10.48
C PRO A 247 -3.06 -5.50 -9.96
N TYR A 248 -3.52 -4.31 -9.56
CA TYR A 248 -2.68 -3.26 -8.98
C TYR A 248 -2.09 -3.65 -7.61
N GLU A 249 -2.84 -4.32 -6.74
CA GLU A 249 -2.33 -4.86 -5.46
C GLU A 249 -1.18 -5.84 -5.67
N HIS A 250 -1.39 -6.76 -6.60
CA HIS A 250 -0.40 -7.76 -6.99
C HIS A 250 0.83 -7.11 -7.62
N ALA A 251 0.64 -6.17 -8.55
CA ALA A 251 1.71 -5.40 -9.18
C ALA A 251 2.53 -4.61 -8.15
N MET A 252 1.90 -3.95 -7.18
CA MET A 252 2.62 -3.19 -6.15
C MET A 252 3.51 -4.09 -5.29
N SER A 253 2.99 -5.24 -4.86
CA SER A 253 3.76 -6.21 -4.06
C SER A 253 4.95 -6.77 -4.87
N LEU A 254 4.74 -7.08 -6.15
CA LEU A 254 5.80 -7.55 -7.06
C LEU A 254 6.87 -6.48 -7.27
N VAL A 255 6.47 -5.26 -7.67
CA VAL A 255 7.38 -4.14 -7.96
C VAL A 255 8.16 -3.73 -6.72
N ALA A 256 7.53 -3.66 -5.55
CA ALA A 256 8.22 -3.35 -4.29
C ALA A 256 9.26 -4.43 -3.95
N SER A 257 8.93 -5.70 -4.17
CA SER A 257 9.85 -6.83 -3.94
C SER A 257 11.02 -6.84 -4.92
N MET A 258 10.78 -6.60 -6.22
CA MET A 258 11.85 -6.48 -7.21
C MET A 258 12.73 -5.25 -6.94
N ALA A 259 12.13 -4.09 -6.65
CA ALA A 259 12.84 -2.87 -6.32
C ALA A 259 13.73 -3.04 -5.09
N TYR A 260 13.24 -3.69 -4.03
CA TYR A 260 14.05 -4.02 -2.85
C TYR A 260 15.31 -4.81 -3.24
N ARG A 261 15.17 -5.82 -4.11
CA ARG A 261 16.30 -6.66 -4.53
C ARG A 261 17.28 -5.94 -5.44
N PHE A 262 16.80 -5.16 -6.41
CA PHE A 262 17.66 -4.35 -7.26
C PHE A 262 18.41 -3.28 -6.45
N LEU A 263 17.75 -2.62 -5.51
CA LEU A 263 18.38 -1.65 -4.62
C LEU A 263 19.42 -2.30 -3.69
N LYS A 264 19.20 -3.54 -3.25
CA LYS A 264 20.19 -4.33 -2.47
C LYS A 264 21.44 -4.67 -3.30
N LYS A 265 21.29 -4.82 -4.62
CA LYS A 265 22.41 -4.95 -5.58
C LYS A 265 23.00 -3.58 -6.00
N ASP A 266 22.62 -2.49 -5.35
CA ASP A 266 23.06 -1.11 -5.65
C ASP A 266 22.71 -0.64 -7.08
N TYR A 267 21.64 -1.20 -7.66
CA TYR A 267 21.11 -0.74 -8.95
C TYR A 267 20.30 0.54 -8.75
N HIS A 268 20.31 1.43 -9.75
CA HIS A 268 19.41 2.58 -9.77
C HIS A 268 18.01 2.13 -10.14
N VAL A 269 17.03 2.35 -9.28
CA VAL A 269 15.64 1.96 -9.54
C VAL A 269 14.76 3.19 -9.64
N GLY A 270 14.11 3.35 -10.79
CA GLY A 270 13.11 4.38 -11.05
C GLY A 270 11.70 3.80 -11.17
N LEU A 271 10.70 4.67 -11.07
CA LEU A 271 9.29 4.33 -11.22
C LEU A 271 8.61 5.36 -12.10
N TYR A 272 7.73 4.92 -12.98
CA TYR A 272 6.74 5.72 -13.65
C TYR A 272 5.37 5.08 -13.47
N LEU A 273 4.42 5.84 -12.94
CA LEU A 273 3.02 5.43 -12.87
C LEU A 273 2.27 6.00 -14.06
N LEU A 274 1.86 5.10 -14.96
CA LEU A 274 1.06 5.39 -16.14
C LEU A 274 -0.39 5.70 -15.72
N GLY A 275 -0.99 6.72 -16.33
CA GLY A 275 -2.29 7.28 -15.94
C GLY A 275 -2.16 8.35 -14.84
N ALA A 276 -1.33 8.10 -13.83
CA ALA A 276 -0.99 9.10 -12.81
C ALA A 276 0.07 10.13 -13.27
N ARG A 277 0.76 9.86 -14.38
CA ARG A 277 1.89 10.65 -14.92
C ARG A 277 2.97 10.96 -13.87
N LYS A 278 3.14 10.06 -12.89
CA LYS A 278 4.04 10.29 -11.78
C LYS A 278 5.37 9.61 -12.03
N PHE A 279 6.40 10.42 -12.22
CA PHE A 279 7.77 9.96 -12.42
C PHE A 279 8.61 10.10 -11.15
N LEU A 280 9.35 9.03 -10.83
CA LEU A 280 10.40 8.99 -9.82
C LEU A 280 11.72 8.57 -10.50
N PRO A 281 12.73 9.45 -10.54
CA PRO A 281 13.98 9.17 -11.24
C PRO A 281 14.75 8.00 -10.61
N PRO A 282 15.55 7.26 -11.41
CA PRO A 282 16.36 6.16 -10.90
C PRO A 282 17.39 6.61 -9.85
N ALA A 283 17.28 6.07 -8.65
CA ALA A 283 18.23 6.30 -7.56
C ALA A 283 18.51 5.00 -6.78
N THR A 284 19.49 5.02 -5.90
CA THR A 284 19.91 3.86 -5.11
C THR A 284 19.53 3.99 -3.63
N GLY A 285 19.73 2.91 -2.87
CA GLY A 285 19.61 2.88 -1.42
C GLY A 285 18.19 2.73 -0.86
N PRO A 286 18.06 2.53 0.47
CA PRO A 286 16.80 2.17 1.12
C PRO A 286 15.76 3.30 1.09
N LYS A 287 16.19 4.56 1.03
CA LYS A 287 15.27 5.70 0.90
C LYS A 287 14.50 5.66 -0.43
N GLN A 288 15.10 5.12 -1.48
CA GLN A 288 14.43 5.02 -2.78
C GLN A 288 13.27 4.01 -2.74
N LEU A 289 13.44 2.88 -2.06
CA LEU A 289 12.36 1.91 -1.89
C LEU A 289 11.13 2.54 -1.22
N HIS A 290 11.34 3.29 -0.14
CA HIS A 290 10.26 4.00 0.55
C HIS A 290 9.55 5.01 -0.37
N LYS A 291 10.30 5.72 -1.23
CA LYS A 291 9.73 6.64 -2.22
C LYS A 291 8.90 5.90 -3.27
N ILE A 292 9.39 4.77 -3.78
CA ILE A 292 8.67 3.93 -4.75
C ILE A 292 7.35 3.47 -4.13
N VAL A 293 7.41 2.77 -2.98
CA VAL A 293 6.22 2.24 -2.30
C VAL A 293 5.23 3.35 -1.97
N LYS A 294 5.70 4.47 -1.39
CA LYS A 294 4.84 5.62 -1.09
C LYS A 294 4.17 6.17 -2.36
N THR A 295 4.91 6.33 -3.44
CA THR A 295 4.37 6.86 -4.70
C THR A 295 3.29 5.92 -5.27
N MET A 296 3.50 4.61 -5.24
CA MET A 296 2.49 3.66 -5.71
C MET A 296 1.24 3.68 -4.80
N MET A 297 1.40 3.86 -3.49
CA MET A 297 0.28 3.99 -2.54
C MET A 297 -0.53 5.29 -2.74
N ASP A 298 0.15 6.41 -2.98
CA ASP A 298 -0.50 7.73 -3.08
C ASP A 298 -1.35 7.89 -4.36
N PHE A 299 -1.03 7.14 -5.42
CA PHE A 299 -1.59 7.34 -6.77
C PHE A 299 -2.43 6.17 -7.31
N GLU A 300 -2.97 5.34 -6.41
CA GLU A 300 -3.88 4.23 -6.76
C GLU A 300 -5.21 4.68 -7.42
N ARG A 301 -5.62 5.93 -7.22
CA ARG A 301 -6.99 6.42 -7.54
C ARG A 301 -7.05 7.48 -8.64
N VAL A 302 -6.12 7.43 -9.58
CA VAL A 302 -6.08 8.45 -10.63
C VAL A 302 -6.99 8.05 -11.80
N HIS A 303 -8.09 8.79 -11.97
CA HIS A 303 -9.00 8.70 -13.13
C HIS A 303 -8.53 9.54 -14.34
N THR A 304 -7.27 9.98 -14.37
CA THR A 304 -6.84 10.90 -15.44
C THR A 304 -6.26 10.17 -16.64
N GLY A 305 -7.06 10.15 -17.71
CA GLY A 305 -6.63 10.06 -19.10
C GLY A 305 -6.14 8.69 -19.57
N GLU A 306 -6.49 8.37 -20.82
CA GLU A 306 -6.08 7.19 -21.59
C GLU A 306 -4.57 7.23 -21.95
N GLU A 307 -3.68 7.43 -20.98
CA GLU A 307 -2.26 7.29 -21.23
C GLU A 307 -1.93 5.80 -21.44
N ASN A 308 -1.28 5.47 -22.55
CA ASN A 308 -0.83 4.11 -22.82
C ASN A 308 0.71 4.00 -22.70
N PHE A 309 1.23 2.78 -22.82
CA PHE A 309 2.67 2.51 -22.69
C PHE A 309 3.53 3.28 -23.70
N CYS A 310 3.03 3.49 -24.93
CA CYS A 310 3.73 4.27 -25.95
C CYS A 310 3.90 5.73 -25.51
N ASP A 311 2.86 6.33 -24.94
CA ASP A 311 2.91 7.72 -24.44
C ASP A 311 3.91 7.87 -23.29
N ALA A 312 3.98 6.86 -22.41
CA ALA A 312 4.96 6.81 -21.33
C ALA A 312 6.40 6.74 -21.89
N VAL A 313 6.65 5.90 -22.89
CA VAL A 313 7.97 5.79 -23.55
C VAL A 313 8.37 7.10 -24.24
N GLU A 314 7.46 7.76 -24.95
CA GLU A 314 7.73 9.06 -25.60
C GLU A 314 8.05 10.14 -24.56
N ARG A 315 7.25 10.22 -23.48
CA ARG A 315 7.48 11.19 -22.40
C ARG A 315 8.82 10.96 -21.69
N LEU A 316 9.20 9.70 -21.49
CA LEU A 316 10.42 9.31 -20.79
C LEU A 316 11.63 9.21 -21.72
N LYS A 317 11.50 9.50 -23.02
CA LYS A 317 12.55 9.36 -24.03
C LYS A 317 13.89 9.95 -23.61
N ARG A 318 13.89 11.17 -23.04
CA ARG A 318 15.12 11.82 -22.56
C ARG A 318 15.80 11.04 -21.43
N ILE A 319 15.02 10.49 -20.50
CA ILE A 319 15.50 9.69 -19.37
C ILE A 319 15.96 8.31 -19.85
N LEU A 320 15.20 7.68 -20.75
CA LEU A 320 15.53 6.39 -21.34
C LEU A 320 16.88 6.46 -22.09
N LEU A 321 17.10 7.51 -22.89
CA LEU A 321 18.38 7.74 -23.56
C LEU A 321 19.51 8.08 -22.60
N GLN A 322 19.20 8.72 -21.46
CA GLN A 322 20.21 9.14 -20.48
C GLN A 322 20.70 7.99 -19.60
N TYR A 323 19.81 7.11 -19.16
CA TYR A 323 20.13 6.03 -18.20
C TYR A 323 20.21 4.65 -18.85
N THR A 324 19.65 4.50 -20.06
CA THR A 324 19.50 3.21 -20.78
C THR A 324 19.04 2.07 -19.85
N PRO A 325 17.94 2.24 -19.09
CA PRO A 325 17.56 1.27 -18.08
C PRO A 325 16.93 0.02 -18.70
N LEU A 326 16.99 -1.10 -17.98
CA LEU A 326 16.05 -2.19 -18.21
C LEU A 326 14.64 -1.69 -17.85
N VAL A 327 13.76 -1.65 -18.84
CA VAL A 327 12.37 -1.24 -18.64
C VAL A 327 11.53 -2.46 -18.34
N ILE A 328 10.86 -2.42 -17.20
CA ILE A 328 9.90 -3.44 -16.76
C ILE A 328 8.52 -2.79 -16.74
N HIS A 329 7.70 -3.11 -17.72
CA HIS A 329 6.32 -2.67 -17.77
C HIS A 329 5.43 -3.68 -17.05
N VAL A 330 4.58 -3.21 -16.13
CA VAL A 330 3.64 -4.04 -15.39
C VAL A 330 2.23 -3.51 -15.63
N SER A 331 1.37 -4.31 -16.24
CA SER A 331 -0.01 -3.93 -16.62
C SER A 331 -0.89 -5.18 -16.73
N ASN A 332 -2.20 -4.97 -16.85
CA ASN A 332 -3.17 -5.98 -17.26
C ASN A 332 -3.43 -5.76 -18.76
N ILE A 333 -2.88 -6.65 -19.59
CA ILE A 333 -2.91 -6.50 -21.04
C ILE A 333 -4.17 -7.16 -21.59
N LEU A 334 -4.92 -6.37 -22.35
CA LEU A 334 -6.20 -6.72 -22.96
C LEU A 334 -6.22 -6.23 -24.41
N GLU A 335 -7.25 -6.63 -25.15
CA GLU A 335 -7.41 -6.28 -26.56
C GLU A 335 -7.45 -4.76 -26.81
N ASN A 336 -8.03 -4.00 -25.87
CA ASN A 336 -8.15 -2.55 -26.00
C ASN A 336 -6.83 -1.79 -25.81
N ASN A 337 -5.88 -2.31 -25.01
CA ASN A 337 -4.61 -1.63 -24.71
C ASN A 337 -3.39 -2.25 -25.41
N LYS A 338 -3.52 -3.46 -25.98
CA LYS A 338 -2.38 -4.17 -26.61
C LYS A 338 -1.68 -3.35 -27.71
N ALA A 339 -2.44 -2.55 -28.47
CA ALA A 339 -1.87 -1.73 -29.54
C ALA A 339 -0.90 -0.67 -29.00
N GLY A 340 -1.24 -0.04 -27.86
CA GLY A 340 -0.37 0.91 -27.17
C GLY A 340 0.87 0.24 -26.58
N VAL A 341 0.70 -0.95 -25.98
CA VAL A 341 1.82 -1.76 -25.47
C VAL A 341 2.78 -2.17 -26.59
N LYS A 342 2.25 -2.66 -27.72
CA LYS A 342 3.03 -3.03 -28.91
C LYS A 342 3.82 -1.84 -29.46
N LYS A 343 3.16 -0.69 -29.68
CA LYS A 343 3.82 0.53 -30.18
C LYS A 343 4.92 1.00 -29.23
N GLY A 344 4.66 1.03 -27.92
CA GLY A 344 5.65 1.41 -26.92
C GLY A 344 6.83 0.46 -26.85
N ALA A 345 6.61 -0.85 -26.95
CA ALA A 345 7.68 -1.85 -26.97
C ALA A 345 8.57 -1.71 -28.21
N VAL A 346 7.98 -1.54 -29.40
CA VAL A 346 8.73 -1.27 -30.65
C VAL A 346 9.51 0.04 -30.53
N MET A 347 8.90 1.09 -30.01
CA MET A 347 9.56 2.38 -29.81
C MET A 347 10.76 2.26 -28.87
N LEU A 348 10.61 1.58 -27.73
CA LEU A 348 11.70 1.38 -26.78
C LEU A 348 12.87 0.62 -27.40
N ARG A 349 12.57 -0.42 -28.19
CA ARG A 349 13.60 -1.18 -28.93
C ARG A 349 14.31 -0.28 -29.93
N ASN A 350 13.57 0.52 -30.70
CA ASN A 350 14.15 1.44 -31.69
C ASN A 350 15.05 2.50 -31.03
N LEU A 351 14.63 3.06 -29.89
CA LEU A 351 15.42 4.02 -29.12
C LEU A 351 16.80 3.47 -28.73
N HIS A 352 16.89 2.16 -28.44
CA HIS A 352 18.12 1.50 -28.03
C HIS A 352 18.74 0.63 -29.12
N LYS A 353 18.36 0.83 -30.39
CA LYS A 353 18.84 0.04 -31.55
C LYS A 353 18.75 -1.48 -31.32
N GLY A 354 17.69 -1.93 -30.65
CA GLY A 354 17.43 -3.33 -30.35
C GLY A 354 18.25 -3.93 -29.20
N ARG A 355 19.13 -3.17 -28.54
CA ARG A 355 20.00 -3.65 -27.44
C ARG A 355 19.23 -3.96 -26.16
N ILE A 356 18.15 -3.23 -25.91
CA ILE A 356 17.30 -3.43 -24.73
C ILE A 356 16.02 -4.15 -25.16
N ARG A 357 15.75 -5.27 -24.50
CA ARG A 357 14.48 -5.98 -24.60
C ARG A 357 13.54 -5.48 -23.51
N PRO A 358 12.37 -4.91 -23.84
CA PRO A 358 11.36 -4.58 -22.83
C PRO A 358 10.92 -5.86 -22.13
N VAL A 359 10.88 -5.82 -20.80
CA VAL A 359 10.23 -6.85 -20.00
C VAL A 359 8.81 -6.39 -19.74
N ILE A 360 7.83 -7.22 -20.09
CA ILE A 360 6.41 -6.94 -19.91
C ILE A 360 5.85 -7.99 -18.97
N ILE A 361 5.23 -7.57 -17.88
CA ILE A 361 4.59 -8.45 -16.91
C ILE A 361 3.09 -8.21 -17.06
N ASP A 362 2.39 -9.20 -17.62
CA ASP A 362 0.93 -9.21 -17.73
C ASP A 362 0.34 -9.82 -16.46
N VAL A 363 -0.34 -8.98 -15.66
CA VAL A 363 -1.00 -9.38 -14.42
C VAL A 363 -2.46 -9.70 -14.71
N SER A 364 -2.84 -10.97 -14.61
CA SER A 364 -4.19 -11.43 -14.95
C SER A 364 -4.86 -12.09 -13.74
N VAL A 365 -6.03 -11.57 -13.34
CA VAL A 365 -6.82 -12.08 -12.19
C VAL A 365 -8.10 -12.78 -12.63
N TYR A 366 -8.42 -12.78 -13.92
CA TYR A 366 -9.72 -13.23 -14.44
C TYR A 366 -10.05 -14.70 -14.14
N PRO A 367 -9.11 -15.66 -14.21
CA PRO A 367 -9.41 -17.05 -13.85
C PRO A 367 -9.86 -17.25 -12.40
N ILE A 368 -9.47 -16.34 -11.50
CA ILE A 368 -9.87 -16.35 -10.09
C ILE A 368 -11.29 -15.78 -9.94
N LEU A 369 -11.59 -14.73 -10.70
CA LEU A 369 -12.88 -14.04 -10.64
C LEU A 369 -14.00 -14.87 -11.28
N ASP A 370 -13.73 -15.50 -12.41
CA ASP A 370 -14.64 -16.41 -13.09
C ASP A 370 -13.84 -17.51 -13.80
N PRO A 371 -13.85 -18.76 -13.29
CA PRO A 371 -13.14 -19.86 -13.90
C PRO A 371 -13.57 -20.17 -15.33
N GLN A 372 -14.83 -19.93 -15.72
CA GLN A 372 -15.32 -20.27 -17.05
C GLN A 372 -14.93 -19.20 -18.08
N THR A 373 -15.29 -17.94 -17.82
CA THR A 373 -14.95 -16.82 -18.72
C THR A 373 -13.45 -16.52 -18.71
N GLY A 374 -12.79 -16.73 -17.57
CA GLY A 374 -11.36 -16.55 -17.42
C GLY A 374 -10.55 -17.43 -18.37
N VAL A 375 -10.97 -18.67 -18.64
CA VAL A 375 -10.27 -19.56 -19.59
C VAL A 375 -10.27 -18.98 -21.00
N LEU A 376 -11.41 -18.45 -21.46
CA LEU A 376 -11.51 -17.85 -22.80
C LEU A 376 -10.59 -16.63 -22.93
N LEU A 377 -10.62 -15.74 -21.93
CA LEU A 377 -9.77 -14.55 -21.92
C LEU A 377 -8.29 -14.91 -21.84
N GLU A 378 -7.93 -15.98 -21.13
CA GLU A 378 -6.56 -16.49 -21.09
C GLU A 378 -6.10 -17.06 -22.44
N MET A 379 -6.99 -17.62 -23.25
CA MET A 379 -6.66 -18.03 -24.62
C MET A 379 -6.34 -16.81 -25.50
N GLU A 380 -7.11 -15.73 -25.37
CA GLU A 380 -6.86 -14.47 -26.06
C GLU A 380 -5.52 -13.84 -25.62
N LYS A 381 -5.28 -13.76 -24.31
CA LYS A 381 -4.01 -13.26 -23.76
C LYS A 381 -2.80 -14.04 -24.28
N ARG A 382 -2.89 -15.36 -24.45
CA ARG A 382 -1.81 -16.15 -25.07
C ARG A 382 -1.50 -15.72 -26.50
N ALA A 383 -2.50 -15.32 -27.29
CA ALA A 383 -2.27 -14.79 -28.64
C ALA A 383 -1.56 -13.44 -28.58
N ILE A 384 -1.98 -12.55 -27.67
CA ILE A 384 -1.35 -11.24 -27.44
C ILE A 384 0.12 -11.42 -27.02
N VAL A 385 0.40 -12.36 -26.10
CA VAL A 385 1.77 -12.68 -25.66
C VAL A 385 2.65 -13.06 -26.84
N ARG A 386 2.20 -13.97 -27.73
CA ARG A 386 2.97 -14.35 -28.92
C ARG A 386 3.24 -13.18 -29.84
N GLU A 387 2.27 -12.28 -30.00
CA GLU A 387 2.44 -11.07 -30.81
C GLU A 387 3.51 -10.13 -30.22
N LEU A 388 3.49 -9.93 -28.90
CA LEU A 388 4.47 -9.12 -28.18
C LEU A 388 5.86 -9.77 -28.14
N GLU A 389 5.95 -11.09 -28.05
CA GLU A 389 7.23 -11.81 -28.17
C GLU A 389 7.79 -11.74 -29.60
N GLY A 390 6.92 -11.78 -30.62
CA GLY A 390 7.29 -11.64 -32.03
C GLY A 390 7.95 -10.30 -32.36
N ILE A 391 7.58 -9.23 -31.66
CA ILE A 391 8.25 -7.91 -31.75
C ILE A 391 9.49 -7.79 -30.85
N GLY A 392 9.93 -8.88 -30.22
CA GLY A 392 11.15 -8.96 -29.42
C GLY A 392 11.04 -8.43 -27.98
N ALA A 393 9.82 -8.31 -27.44
CA ALA A 393 9.61 -8.12 -26.01
C ALA A 393 9.76 -9.46 -25.28
N TYR A 394 10.15 -9.41 -24.01
CA TYR A 394 10.11 -10.57 -23.13
C TYR A 394 8.87 -10.45 -22.25
N VAL A 395 7.92 -11.37 -22.38
CA VAL A 395 6.62 -11.27 -21.73
C VAL A 395 6.47 -12.36 -20.67
N VAL A 396 6.13 -11.96 -19.45
CA VAL A 396 5.79 -12.87 -18.36
C VAL A 396 4.32 -12.71 -18.05
N ARG A 397 3.57 -13.78 -18.30
CA ARG A 397 2.18 -13.89 -17.86
C ARG A 397 2.17 -14.33 -16.40
N TRP A 398 1.50 -13.58 -15.54
CA TRP A 398 1.34 -13.91 -14.14
C TRP A 398 -0.14 -13.99 -13.74
N LEU A 399 -0.46 -15.11 -13.10
CA LEU A 399 -1.78 -15.43 -12.54
C LEU A 399 -1.66 -15.47 -11.01
N PRO A 400 -1.93 -14.38 -10.28
CA PRO A 400 -1.67 -14.31 -8.83
C PRO A 400 -2.40 -15.34 -7.98
N GLY A 401 -3.50 -15.92 -8.46
CA GLY A 401 -4.25 -16.97 -7.77
C GLY A 401 -3.72 -18.38 -8.00
N GLU A 402 -2.89 -18.59 -9.03
CA GLU A 402 -2.22 -19.86 -9.30
C GLU A 402 -0.75 -19.83 -8.86
N GLU A 403 -0.08 -18.69 -9.04
CA GLU A 403 1.33 -18.49 -8.77
C GLU A 403 1.55 -17.35 -7.76
N ASP A 404 2.16 -17.68 -6.62
CA ASP A 404 2.58 -16.66 -5.65
C ASP A 404 3.65 -15.72 -6.28
N VAL A 405 3.69 -14.49 -5.81
CA VAL A 405 4.69 -13.46 -6.14
C VAL A 405 6.11 -14.02 -6.06
N SER A 406 6.38 -14.92 -5.10
CA SER A 406 7.70 -15.54 -4.94
C SER A 406 8.15 -16.36 -6.15
N VAL A 407 7.21 -17.05 -6.80
CA VAL A 407 7.48 -17.88 -7.99
C VAL A 407 7.87 -17.00 -9.15
N ILE A 408 7.10 -15.93 -9.39
CA ILE A 408 7.39 -14.95 -10.45
C ILE A 408 8.69 -14.20 -10.19
N LEU A 409 8.94 -13.80 -8.94
CA LEU A 409 10.21 -13.19 -8.55
C LEU A 409 11.39 -14.12 -8.87
N SER A 410 11.26 -15.42 -8.62
CA SER A 410 12.31 -16.39 -8.95
C SER A 410 12.49 -16.56 -10.46
N LYS A 411 11.39 -16.62 -11.24
CA LYS A 411 11.45 -16.69 -12.72
C LYS A 411 12.14 -15.44 -13.29
N LEU A 412 11.66 -14.26 -12.92
CA LEU A 412 12.20 -12.98 -13.40
C LEU A 412 13.65 -12.78 -12.97
N LEU A 413 13.97 -12.92 -11.68
CA LEU A 413 15.31 -12.60 -11.18
C LEU A 413 16.33 -13.70 -11.42
N GLY A 414 15.90 -14.96 -11.57
CA GLY A 414 16.77 -16.05 -12.03
C GLY A 414 17.15 -15.88 -13.50
N GLU A 415 16.31 -15.24 -14.30
CA GLU A 415 16.56 -14.91 -15.70
C GLU A 415 17.18 -13.52 -15.91
N ILE A 416 17.54 -12.79 -14.86
CA ILE A 416 18.12 -11.44 -14.93
C ILE A 416 19.55 -11.50 -14.36
N ARG A 417 20.57 -11.38 -15.21
CA ARG A 417 22.00 -11.40 -14.81
C ARG A 417 22.63 -10.01 -14.67
#